data_AF-A0A1Z5IR20-F1
#
_entry.id   AF-A0A1Z5IR20-F1
#
_cell.length_a   1.000
_cell.length_b   1.000
_cell.length_c   1.000
_cell.angle_alpha   90.00
_cell.angle_beta   90.00
_cell.angle_gamma   90.00
#
_symmetry.space_group_name_H-M   'P 1'
#
loop_
_entity.id
_entity.type
_entity.pdbx_description
1 polymer ?
#
loop_
_entity_poly.entity_id
_entity_poly.type
_entity_poly.pdbx_seq_one_letter_code
_entity_poly.pdbx_strand_id
1 'polypeptide(L)'
;MPQPNMEPEEIIEKFGLPSSGDIIEAMGIPQAVLDKEVAGTKDYHKQGNNPPSYLNVRSVSELVEDEYDGFVQVLYHQDKTEMPFDEVLDLFKQRLNQHLTSYVIVKNTGRAYLADDSDRTTLKV
;
A
#
# COMPACT_ATOMS: atom_id res chain seq x y z
N MET A 1 11.61 -27.05 -5.09
CA MET A 1 11.38 -26.53 -6.46
C MET A 1 10.83 -25.12 -6.29
N PRO A 2 11.25 -24.11 -7.08
CA PRO A 2 10.60 -22.81 -7.02
C PRO A 2 9.13 -22.97 -7.41
N GLN A 3 8.23 -22.32 -6.68
CA GLN A 3 6.83 -22.33 -7.04
C GLN A 3 6.61 -21.67 -8.42
N PRO A 4 5.64 -22.15 -9.21
CA PRO A 4 5.31 -21.53 -10.49
C PRO A 4 4.86 -20.08 -10.28
N ASN A 5 5.18 -19.17 -11.20
CA ASN A 5 4.70 -17.79 -11.10
C ASN A 5 3.17 -17.78 -11.24
N MET A 6 2.47 -17.20 -10.28
CA MET A 6 1.01 -17.14 -10.21
C MET A 6 0.62 -15.71 -9.85
N GLU A 7 -0.44 -15.19 -10.49
CA GLU A 7 -0.91 -13.83 -10.20
C GLU A 7 -1.54 -13.75 -8.80
N PRO A 8 -1.50 -12.59 -8.12
CA PRO A 8 -2.05 -12.44 -6.77
C PRO A 8 -3.50 -12.89 -6.65
N GLU A 9 -4.36 -12.55 -7.60
CA GLU A 9 -5.78 -12.93 -7.58
C GLU A 9 -5.96 -14.45 -7.69
N GLU A 10 -5.15 -15.11 -8.51
CA GLU A 10 -5.16 -16.57 -8.64
C GLU A 10 -4.70 -17.25 -7.33
N ILE A 11 -3.71 -16.67 -6.63
CA ILE A 11 -3.27 -17.16 -5.31
C ILE A 11 -4.41 -17.00 -4.29
N ILE A 12 -5.05 -15.82 -4.26
CA ILE A 12 -6.15 -15.51 -3.34
C ILE A 12 -7.28 -16.53 -3.52
N GLU A 13 -7.74 -16.73 -4.75
CA GLU A 13 -8.82 -17.67 -5.05
C GLU A 13 -8.43 -19.12 -4.71
N LYS A 14 -7.23 -19.54 -5.08
CA LYS A 14 -6.78 -20.92 -4.91
C LYS A 14 -6.60 -21.32 -3.45
N PHE A 15 -6.13 -20.40 -2.62
CA PHE A 15 -5.82 -20.68 -1.21
C PHE A 15 -6.87 -20.12 -0.25
N GLY A 16 -7.93 -19.48 -0.76
CA GLY A 16 -8.98 -18.88 0.08
C GLY A 16 -8.44 -17.77 0.98
N LEU A 17 -7.43 -17.03 0.52
CA LEU A 17 -6.95 -15.85 1.22
C LEU A 17 -8.00 -14.74 1.09
N PRO A 18 -8.04 -13.76 2.01
CA PRO A 18 -8.92 -12.61 1.85
C PRO A 18 -8.53 -11.76 0.65
N SER A 19 -9.50 -11.10 0.04
CA SER A 19 -9.24 -10.12 -1.02
C SER A 19 -8.65 -8.83 -0.42
N SER A 20 -8.04 -8.00 -1.27
CA SER A 20 -7.60 -6.64 -0.86
C SER A 20 -8.76 -5.82 -0.31
N GLY A 21 -9.97 -5.96 -0.88
CA GLY A 21 -11.19 -5.34 -0.38
C GLY A 21 -11.56 -5.77 1.04
N ASP A 22 -11.53 -7.08 1.33
CA ASP A 22 -11.81 -7.62 2.67
C ASP A 22 -10.79 -7.11 3.70
N ILE A 23 -9.52 -7.01 3.30
CA ILE A 23 -8.44 -6.49 4.13
C ILE A 23 -8.64 -5.00 4.41
N ILE A 24 -8.95 -4.19 3.39
CA ILE A 24 -9.23 -2.76 3.54
C ILE A 24 -10.42 -2.53 4.48
N GLU A 25 -11.50 -3.29 4.29
CA GLU A 25 -12.67 -3.21 5.16
C GLU A 25 -12.33 -3.57 6.61
N ALA A 26 -11.61 -4.67 6.83
CA ALA A 26 -11.23 -5.14 8.17
C ALA A 26 -10.20 -4.24 8.88
N MET A 27 -9.40 -3.48 8.12
CA MET A 27 -8.51 -2.46 8.69
C MET A 27 -9.28 -1.27 9.25
N GLY A 28 -10.52 -1.03 8.83
CA GLY A 28 -11.37 0.04 9.34
C GLY A 28 -10.82 1.45 9.06
N ILE A 29 -10.02 1.60 8.00
CA ILE A 29 -9.44 2.89 7.60
C ILE A 29 -10.59 3.75 7.04
N PRO A 30 -10.80 4.98 7.53
CA PRO A 30 -11.84 5.84 6.99
C PRO A 30 -11.65 6.11 5.49
N GLN A 31 -12.73 6.11 4.70
CA GLN A 31 -12.65 6.40 3.26
C GLN A 31 -11.92 7.72 2.96
N ALA A 32 -12.13 8.75 3.78
CA ALA A 32 -11.44 10.03 3.65
C ALA A 32 -9.90 9.97 3.83
N VAL A 33 -9.39 8.89 4.43
CA VAL A 33 -7.95 8.58 4.50
C VAL A 33 -7.53 7.75 3.29
N LEU A 34 -8.34 6.77 2.86
CA LEU A 34 -8.09 5.95 1.67
C LEU A 34 -7.99 6.79 0.39
N ASP A 35 -8.80 7.84 0.28
CA ASP A 35 -8.84 8.75 -0.86
C ASP A 35 -7.67 9.75 -0.88
N LYS A 36 -6.83 9.80 0.17
CA LYS A 36 -5.69 10.72 0.20
C LYS A 36 -4.61 10.27 -0.76
N GLU A 37 -3.98 11.25 -1.39
CA GLU A 37 -2.83 11.03 -2.24
C GLU A 37 -1.56 10.87 -1.40
N VAL A 38 -0.75 9.88 -1.74
CA VAL A 38 0.51 9.58 -1.11
C VAL A 38 1.61 9.35 -2.14
N ALA A 39 2.84 9.59 -1.73
CA ALA A 39 4.02 9.28 -2.52
C ALA A 39 5.17 8.82 -1.62
N GLY A 40 6.05 7.99 -2.18
CA GLY A 40 7.27 7.60 -1.48
C GLY A 40 8.19 8.80 -1.28
N THR A 41 8.86 8.87 -0.14
CA THR A 41 9.88 9.90 0.14
C THR A 41 11.00 9.92 -0.90
N LYS A 42 11.32 8.76 -1.48
CA LYS A 42 12.28 8.59 -2.59
C LYS A 42 11.81 9.18 -3.91
N ASP A 43 10.50 9.37 -4.10
CA ASP A 43 9.92 9.85 -5.36
C ASP A 43 9.88 11.39 -5.42
N TYR A 44 10.47 12.06 -4.42
CA TYR A 44 10.66 13.49 -4.43
C TYR A 44 11.72 13.88 -5.46
N HIS A 45 11.31 14.60 -6.51
CA HIS A 45 12.17 14.99 -7.61
C HIS A 45 12.31 16.50 -7.71
N LYS A 46 13.54 16.97 -7.92
CA LYS A 46 13.87 18.37 -8.22
C LYS A 46 14.92 18.42 -9.31
N GLN A 47 14.52 18.74 -10.55
CA GLN A 47 15.42 18.83 -11.69
C GLN A 47 15.33 20.18 -12.40
N GLY A 48 16.46 20.87 -12.52
CA GLY A 48 16.58 22.14 -13.22
C GLY A 48 15.72 23.25 -12.59
N ASN A 49 14.96 23.95 -13.44
CA ASN A 49 14.09 25.07 -13.04
C ASN A 49 12.64 24.64 -12.75
N ASN A 50 12.31 23.35 -12.83
CA ASN A 50 10.96 22.89 -12.49
C ASN A 50 10.72 23.00 -10.97
N PRO A 51 9.49 23.32 -10.55
CA PRO A 51 9.11 23.23 -9.15
C PRO A 51 9.38 21.81 -8.62
N PRO A 52 9.93 21.66 -7.40
CA PRO A 52 10.05 20.34 -6.79
C PRO A 52 8.68 19.67 -6.71
N SER A 53 8.63 18.37 -6.96
CA SER A 53 7.39 17.60 -6.92
C SER A 53 7.66 16.16 -6.54
N TYR A 54 6.75 15.57 -5.79
CA TYR A 54 6.64 14.12 -5.74
C TYR A 54 6.18 13.58 -7.10
N LEU A 55 6.76 12.47 -7.50
CA LEU A 55 6.34 11.63 -8.64
C LEU A 55 5.66 10.36 -8.11
N ASN A 56 5.08 9.56 -9.00
CA ASN A 56 4.45 8.27 -8.66
C ASN A 56 3.38 8.36 -7.55
N VAL A 57 2.62 9.46 -7.57
CA VAL A 57 1.52 9.72 -6.64
C VAL A 57 0.37 8.76 -6.92
N ARG A 58 -0.18 8.19 -5.85
CA ARG A 58 -1.33 7.28 -5.87
C ARG A 58 -2.18 7.47 -4.62
N SER A 59 -3.39 6.94 -4.60
CA SER A 59 -4.23 6.95 -3.40
C SER A 59 -3.70 5.99 -2.33
N VAL A 60 -4.10 6.19 -1.07
CA VAL A 60 -3.80 5.23 0.01
C VAL A 60 -4.46 3.87 -0.28
N SER A 61 -5.65 3.84 -0.89
CA SER A 61 -6.30 2.58 -1.31
C SER A 61 -5.43 1.80 -2.30
N GLU A 62 -4.98 2.44 -3.39
CA GLU A 62 -4.12 1.81 -4.40
C GLU A 62 -2.80 1.34 -3.77
N LEU A 63 -2.21 2.13 -2.86
CA LEU A 63 -1.01 1.70 -2.15
C LEU A 63 -1.25 0.43 -1.32
N VAL A 64 -2.38 0.34 -0.62
CA VAL A 64 -2.72 -0.82 0.19
C VAL A 64 -2.96 -2.05 -0.70
N GLU A 65 -3.65 -1.89 -1.82
CA GLU A 65 -3.90 -2.94 -2.81
C GLU A 65 -2.57 -3.49 -3.36
N ASP A 66 -1.69 -2.61 -3.86
CA ASP A 66 -0.37 -2.98 -4.39
C ASP A 66 0.48 -3.73 -3.35
N GLU A 67 0.47 -3.26 -2.10
CA GLU A 67 1.23 -3.88 -1.02
C GLU A 67 0.64 -5.22 -0.60
N TYR A 68 -0.68 -5.37 -0.69
CA TYR A 68 -1.36 -6.63 -0.40
C TYR A 68 -1.05 -7.68 -1.47
N ASP A 69 -1.06 -7.31 -2.74
CA ASP A 69 -0.65 -8.19 -3.84
C ASP A 69 0.79 -8.68 -3.66
N GLY A 70 1.70 -7.74 -3.35
CA GLY A 70 3.09 -8.06 -3.02
C GLY A 70 3.25 -8.87 -1.72
N PHE A 71 2.27 -8.84 -0.83
CA PHE A 71 2.24 -9.66 0.38
C PHE A 71 1.76 -11.09 0.08
N VAL A 72 0.69 -11.24 -0.69
CA VAL A 72 0.16 -12.53 -1.16
C VAL A 72 1.23 -13.30 -1.95
N GLN A 73 1.95 -12.64 -2.86
CA GLN A 73 3.06 -13.28 -3.59
C GLN A 73 4.17 -13.78 -2.65
N VAL A 74 4.48 -13.03 -1.59
CA VAL A 74 5.48 -13.45 -0.60
C VAL A 74 4.98 -14.64 0.22
N LEU A 75 3.72 -14.63 0.65
CA LEU A 75 3.11 -15.77 1.35
C LEU A 75 3.15 -17.03 0.50
N TYR A 76 2.79 -16.89 -0.77
CA TYR A 76 2.85 -17.96 -1.74
C TYR A 76 4.26 -18.53 -1.80
N HIS A 77 5.26 -17.73 -2.17
CA HIS A 77 6.65 -18.19 -2.31
C HIS A 77 7.29 -18.75 -1.02
N GLN A 78 6.70 -18.46 0.15
CA GLN A 78 7.15 -19.01 1.44
C GLN A 78 6.36 -20.25 1.89
N ASP A 79 5.45 -20.78 1.07
CA ASP A 79 4.52 -21.86 1.42
C ASP A 79 3.66 -21.54 2.67
N LYS A 80 3.31 -20.26 2.85
CA LYS A 80 2.52 -19.73 3.99
C LYS A 80 1.13 -19.25 3.55
N THR A 81 0.44 -20.03 2.74
CA THR A 81 -0.88 -19.66 2.21
C THR A 81 -2.04 -20.25 3.02
N GLU A 82 -1.76 -21.17 3.94
CA GLU A 82 -2.75 -21.75 4.85
C GLU A 82 -2.67 -21.04 6.21
N MET A 83 -3.34 -19.89 6.33
CA MET A 83 -3.39 -19.10 7.56
C MET A 83 -4.81 -18.58 7.83
N PRO A 84 -5.21 -18.44 9.10
CA PRO A 84 -6.48 -17.83 9.44
C PRO A 84 -6.49 -16.34 9.08
N PHE A 85 -7.68 -15.81 8.76
CA PHE A 85 -7.88 -14.41 8.36
C PHE A 85 -7.20 -13.41 9.31
N ASP A 86 -7.39 -13.57 10.62
CA ASP A 86 -6.85 -12.64 11.63
C ASP A 86 -5.31 -12.60 11.58
N GLU A 87 -4.65 -13.74 11.32
CA GLU A 87 -3.20 -13.82 11.20
C GLU A 87 -2.70 -13.17 9.91
N VAL A 88 -3.40 -13.38 8.79
CA VAL A 88 -3.12 -12.70 7.52
C VAL A 88 -3.22 -11.18 7.71
N LEU A 89 -4.30 -10.71 8.35
CA LEU A 89 -4.54 -9.30 8.62
C LEU A 89 -3.46 -8.69 9.51
N ASP A 90 -3.09 -9.35 10.60
CA ASP A 90 -2.07 -8.84 11.53
C ASP A 90 -0.68 -8.78 10.88
N LEU A 91 -0.28 -9.81 10.15
CA LEU A 91 0.99 -9.83 9.42
C LEU A 91 1.03 -8.75 8.34
N PHE A 92 -0.07 -8.59 7.61
CA PHE A 92 -0.17 -7.55 6.60
C PHE A 92 -0.10 -6.15 7.22
N LYS A 93 -0.85 -5.87 8.29
CA LYS A 93 -0.77 -4.58 9.03
C LYS A 93 0.65 -4.27 9.49
N GLN A 94 1.37 -5.27 10.00
CA GLN A 94 2.76 -5.08 10.42
C GLN A 94 3.67 -4.69 9.25
N ARG A 95 3.57 -5.39 8.12
CA ARG A 95 4.34 -5.09 6.91
C ARG A 95 3.96 -3.73 6.33
N LEU A 96 2.68 -3.45 6.19
CA LEU A 96 2.15 -2.19 5.69
C LEU A 96 2.64 -1.02 6.56
N ASN A 97 2.57 -1.14 7.88
CA ASN A 97 3.07 -0.12 8.80
C ASN A 97 4.56 0.17 8.63
N GLN A 98 5.39 -0.83 8.32
CA GLN A 98 6.80 -0.61 8.03
C GLN A 98 6.96 0.17 6.73
N HIS A 99 6.20 -0.17 5.69
CA HIS A 99 6.27 0.49 4.40
C HIS A 99 5.74 1.93 4.46
N LEU A 100 4.62 2.16 5.14
CA LEU A 100 3.99 3.48 5.30
C LEU A 100 4.92 4.52 5.94
N THR A 101 5.91 4.12 6.75
CA THR A 101 6.92 5.06 7.28
C THR A 101 7.74 5.77 6.20
N SER A 102 7.81 5.19 5.00
CA SER A 102 8.53 5.75 3.86
C SER A 102 7.66 6.58 2.93
N TYR A 103 6.37 6.75 3.24
CA TYR A 103 5.41 7.52 2.45
C TYR A 103 5.03 8.82 3.16
N VAL A 104 4.63 9.81 2.36
CA VAL A 104 4.06 11.07 2.84
C VAL A 104 2.75 11.36 2.14
N ILE A 105 1.83 12.01 2.84
CA ILE A 105 0.63 12.56 2.22
C ILE A 105 1.04 13.76 1.38
N VAL A 106 0.56 13.79 0.15
CA VAL A 106 0.83 14.87 -0.79
C VAL A 106 -0.47 15.56 -1.18
N LYS A 107 -0.34 16.80 -1.62
CA LYS A 107 -1.43 17.56 -2.22
C LYS A 107 -1.05 18.08 -3.59
N ASN A 108 -1.99 18.03 -4.52
CA ASN A 108 -1.86 18.65 -5.81
C ASN A 108 -2.04 20.18 -5.70
N THR A 109 -1.00 20.94 -6.09
CA THR A 109 -1.03 22.42 -6.11
C THR A 109 -1.41 23.00 -7.47
N GLY A 110 -1.82 22.15 -8.42
CA GLY A 110 -2.07 22.49 -9.83
C GLY A 110 -0.79 22.59 -10.68
N ARG A 111 0.40 22.57 -10.07
CA ARG A 111 1.70 22.62 -10.75
C ARG A 111 2.68 21.53 -10.31
N ALA A 112 2.47 20.99 -9.11
CA ALA A 112 3.31 19.98 -8.48
C ALA A 112 2.53 19.27 -7.37
N TYR A 113 2.97 18.08 -7.01
CA TYR A 113 2.59 17.39 -5.78
C TYR A 113 3.61 17.69 -4.71
N LEU A 114 3.17 18.27 -3.60
CA LEU A 114 4.01 18.62 -2.46
C LEU A 114 3.50 17.92 -1.21
N ALA A 115 4.39 17.64 -0.26
CA ALA A 115 3.98 17.15 1.05
C ALA A 115 2.95 18.11 1.66
N ASP A 116 1.86 17.56 2.19
CA ASP A 116 0.88 18.37 2.89
C ASP A 116 1.27 18.53 4.37
N ASP A 117 2.12 19.52 4.66
CA ASP A 117 2.59 19.79 6.03
C ASP A 117 1.45 20.18 7.00
N SER A 118 0.28 20.58 6.48
CA SER A 118 -0.91 20.82 7.29
C SER A 118 -1.71 19.56 7.61
N ASP A 119 -1.45 18.46 6.89
CA ASP A 119 -2.11 17.19 7.10
C ASP A 119 -1.46 16.44 8.27
N ARG A 120 -2.30 16.04 9.24
CA ARG A 120 -1.87 15.32 10.45
C ARG A 120 -2.30 13.86 10.43
N THR A 121 -2.84 13.37 9.32
CA THR A 121 -3.21 11.96 9.20
C THR A 121 -1.95 11.13 9.29
N THR A 122 -1.93 10.29 10.33
CA THR A 122 -0.87 9.31 10.51
C THR A 122 -1.17 8.13 9.61
N LEU A 123 -0.28 7.83 8.67
CA LEU A 123 -0.34 6.62 7.86
C LEU A 123 0.13 5.44 8.71
N LYS A 124 -0.76 4.94 9.57
CA LYS A 124 -0.55 3.75 10.39
C LYS A 124 -1.88 3.05 10.59
N VAL A 125 -1.85 1.73 10.56
CA VAL A 125 -3.01 0.85 10.68
C VAL A 125 -2.88 -0.07 11.89
#